data_AF-C0ZD14-F1
#
_entry.id   AF-C0ZD14-F1
#
_cell.length_a   1.000
_cell.length_b   1.000
_cell.length_c   1.000
_cell.angle_alpha   90.00
_cell.angle_beta   90.00
_cell.angle_gamma   90.00
#
_symmetry.space_group_name_H-M   'P 1'
#
loop_
_entity.id
_entity.type
_entity.pdbx_description
1 polymer ?
#
loop_
_entity_poly.entity_id
_entity_poly.type
_entity_poly.pdbx_seq_one_letter_code
_entity_poly.pdbx_strand_id
1 'polypeptide(L)'
;MDDILYDESEQKRCKKIKRLDSSVLLHAVVNGYNWDDGPEAMIVAFENPACATITLFDLYERMDADYWLEMDEEEIAESEERKRWRMLAMQLKEKLADE
;
A
#
# COMPACT_ATOMS: atom_id res chain seq x y z
N MET A 1 -15.62 9.37 -15.50
CA MET A 1 -14.94 9.26 -14.20
C MET A 1 -15.08 7.85 -13.61
N ASP A 2 -16.00 7.03 -14.14
CA ASP A 2 -16.25 5.64 -13.72
C ASP A 2 -15.35 4.56 -14.38
N ASP A 3 -14.46 4.92 -15.30
CA ASP A 3 -13.63 3.95 -16.05
C ASP A 3 -12.40 3.45 -15.27
N ILE A 4 -12.11 4.03 -14.11
CA ILE A 4 -10.99 3.62 -13.24
C ILE A 4 -11.38 2.41 -12.37
N LEU A 5 -12.68 2.19 -12.17
CA LEU A 5 -13.20 1.25 -11.17
C LEU A 5 -13.44 -0.18 -11.71
N TYR A 6 -13.48 -0.38 -13.04
CA TYR A 6 -14.08 -1.61 -13.59
C TYR A 6 -13.20 -2.51 -14.47
N ASP A 7 -12.02 -2.09 -14.94
CA ASP A 7 -11.01 -3.02 -15.49
C ASP A 7 -9.64 -2.34 -15.65
N GLU A 8 -8.85 -2.30 -14.57
CA GLU A 8 -7.46 -1.87 -14.64
C GLU A 8 -6.58 -2.94 -14.05
N SER A 9 -5.93 -3.72 -14.93
CA SER A 9 -4.86 -4.64 -14.54
C SER A 9 -3.93 -3.94 -13.54
N GLU A 10 -3.48 -4.69 -12.52
CA GLU A 10 -2.56 -4.21 -11.47
C GLU A 10 -1.44 -3.30 -12.02
N GLN A 11 -0.87 -3.69 -13.16
CA GLN A 11 0.16 -2.93 -13.86
C GLN A 11 -0.28 -1.51 -14.29
N LYS A 12 -1.51 -1.33 -14.77
CA LYS A 12 -2.06 0.00 -15.11
C LYS A 12 -2.26 0.85 -13.87
N ARG A 13 -2.75 0.24 -12.78
CA ARG A 13 -2.98 0.92 -11.50
C ARG A 13 -1.66 1.39 -10.89
N CYS A 14 -0.67 0.50 -10.79
CA CYS A 14 0.68 0.84 -10.35
C CYS A 14 1.28 1.97 -11.20
N LYS A 15 1.10 1.94 -12.53
CA LYS A 15 1.56 3.04 -13.40
C LYS A 15 0.88 4.37 -13.10
N LYS A 16 -0.40 4.38 -12.75
CA LYS A 16 -1.12 5.60 -12.38
C LYS A 16 -0.64 6.14 -11.04
N ILE A 17 -0.61 5.30 -10.01
CA ILE A 17 -0.14 5.68 -8.67
C ILE A 17 1.27 6.26 -8.76
N LYS A 18 2.18 5.61 -9.49
CA LYS A 18 3.57 6.07 -9.68
C LYS A 18 3.69 7.43 -10.37
N ARG A 19 2.71 7.84 -11.16
CA ARG A 19 2.71 9.12 -11.89
C ARG A 19 2.05 10.26 -11.12
N LEU A 20 1.39 9.98 -10.00
CA LEU A 20 0.81 11.02 -9.16
C LEU A 20 1.93 11.81 -8.50
N ASP A 21 1.92 13.12 -8.71
CA ASP A 21 2.84 14.10 -8.12
C ASP A 21 2.15 14.97 -7.04
N SER A 22 0.86 14.73 -6.81
CA SER A 22 0.06 15.43 -5.81
C SER A 22 -0.23 14.55 -4.61
N SER A 23 0.19 15.00 -3.42
CA SER A 23 -0.10 14.32 -2.15
C SER A 23 -1.60 14.17 -1.91
N VAL A 24 -2.40 15.18 -2.28
CA VAL A 24 -3.86 15.16 -2.14
C VAL A 24 -4.48 14.09 -3.04
N LEU A 25 -4.05 14.02 -4.31
CA LEU A 25 -4.58 13.00 -5.23
C LEU A 25 -4.16 11.59 -4.81
N LEU A 26 -2.91 11.43 -4.35
CA LEU A 26 -2.44 10.14 -3.85
C LEU A 26 -3.21 9.69 -2.60
N HIS A 27 -3.44 10.60 -1.65
CA HIS A 27 -4.24 10.34 -0.46
C HIS A 27 -5.69 9.94 -0.78
N ALA A 28 -6.31 10.62 -1.76
CA ALA A 28 -7.65 10.28 -2.22
C ALA A 28 -7.69 8.89 -2.88
N VAL A 29 -6.67 8.53 -3.66
CA VAL A 29 -6.54 7.18 -4.22
C VAL A 29 -6.42 6.15 -3.10
N VAL A 30 -5.57 6.39 -2.10
CA VAL A 30 -5.35 5.43 -1.02
C VAL A 30 -6.64 5.11 -0.25
N ASN A 31 -7.43 6.14 0.04
CA ASN A 31 -8.68 6.01 0.77
C ASN A 31 -9.83 5.43 -0.06
N GLY A 32 -9.82 5.64 -1.38
CA GLY A 32 -10.87 5.17 -2.29
C GLY A 32 -10.64 3.79 -2.90
N TYR A 33 -9.47 3.18 -2.70
CA TYR A 33 -9.05 1.98 -3.42
C TYR A 33 -9.27 0.68 -2.62
N ASN A 34 -9.57 -0.42 -3.33
CA ASN A 34 -9.66 -1.76 -2.75
C ASN A 34 -8.30 -2.46 -2.77
N TRP A 35 -7.79 -2.85 -1.61
CA TRP A 35 -6.43 -3.38 -1.43
C TRP A 35 -6.35 -4.92 -1.44
N ASP A 36 -7.46 -5.61 -1.70
CA ASP A 36 -7.55 -7.08 -1.71
C ASP A 36 -6.79 -7.75 -2.87
N ASP A 37 -6.33 -6.97 -3.85
CA ASP A 37 -5.68 -7.48 -5.06
C ASP A 37 -4.18 -7.83 -4.87
N GLY A 38 -3.62 -7.59 -3.67
CA GLY A 38 -2.21 -7.82 -3.35
C GLY A 38 -1.41 -6.55 -3.02
N PRO A 39 -0.16 -6.71 -2.54
CA PRO A 39 0.62 -5.61 -1.96
C PRO A 39 1.17 -4.61 -2.99
N GLU A 40 1.21 -4.95 -4.28
CA GLU A 40 1.93 -4.22 -5.32
C GLU A 40 1.52 -2.76 -5.43
N ALA A 41 0.21 -2.50 -5.49
CA ALA A 41 -0.29 -1.13 -5.60
C ALA A 41 0.05 -0.31 -4.34
N MET A 42 0.06 -0.96 -3.18
CA MET A 42 0.28 -0.33 -1.87
C MET A 42 1.76 -0.01 -1.68
N ILE A 43 2.64 -0.91 -2.11
CA ILE A 43 4.08 -0.68 -2.23
C ILE A 43 4.35 0.54 -3.12
N VAL A 44 3.70 0.62 -4.30
CA VAL A 44 3.90 1.76 -5.20
C VAL A 44 3.41 3.07 -4.61
N ALA A 45 2.33 3.05 -3.81
CA ALA A 45 1.86 4.25 -3.09
C ALA A 45 2.84 4.66 -1.99
N PHE A 46 3.36 3.70 -1.22
CA PHE A 46 4.37 3.90 -0.18
C PHE A 46 5.69 4.50 -0.73
N GLU A 47 6.15 4.01 -1.88
CA GLU A 47 7.38 4.47 -2.55
C GLU A 47 7.21 5.80 -3.30
N ASN A 48 5.98 6.31 -3.44
CA ASN A 48 5.73 7.54 -4.19
C ASN A 48 6.30 8.77 -3.42
N PRO A 49 7.14 9.62 -4.05
CA PRO A 49 7.68 10.82 -3.40
C PRO A 49 6.63 11.83 -2.91
N ALA A 50 5.43 11.82 -3.47
CA ALA A 50 4.30 12.64 -3.03
C ALA A 50 3.53 12.04 -1.85
N CYS A 51 3.94 10.87 -1.34
CA CYS A 51 3.30 10.22 -0.21
C CYS A 51 3.58 10.98 1.09
N ALA A 52 2.61 11.76 1.53
CA ALA A 52 2.65 12.49 2.78
C ALA A 52 2.45 11.56 3.99
N THR A 53 2.93 11.97 5.15
CA THR A 53 2.86 11.20 6.41
C THR A 53 1.44 10.74 6.76
N ILE A 54 0.43 11.59 6.57
CA ILE A 54 -0.98 11.20 6.80
C ILE A 54 -1.42 10.04 5.90
N THR A 55 -0.92 9.99 4.66
CA THR A 55 -1.20 8.89 3.74
C THR A 55 -0.47 7.61 4.16
N LEU A 56 0.70 7.72 4.79
CA LEU A 56 1.40 6.55 5.35
C LEU A 56 0.60 5.94 6.51
N PHE A 57 0.01 6.75 7.38
CA PHE A 57 -0.91 6.26 8.43
C PHE A 57 -2.12 5.54 7.81
N ASP A 58 -2.74 6.11 6.79
CA ASP A 58 -3.86 5.44 6.11
C ASP A 58 -3.44 4.11 5.47
N LEU A 59 -2.23 4.03 4.90
CA LEU A 59 -1.70 2.79 4.36
C LEU A 59 -1.52 1.74 5.47
N TYR A 60 -0.97 2.14 6.62
CA TYR A 60 -0.77 1.27 7.78
C TYR A 60 -2.09 0.69 8.30
N GLU A 61 -3.11 1.55 8.47
CA GLU A 61 -4.44 1.16 8.93
C GLU A 61 -5.14 0.27 7.89
N ARG A 62 -5.15 0.67 6.61
CA ARG A 62 -5.89 -0.07 5.58
C ARG A 62 -5.30 -1.44 5.24
N MET A 63 -4.00 -1.62 5.43
CA MET A 63 -3.36 -2.91 5.21
C MET A 63 -3.49 -3.85 6.41
N ASP A 64 -4.06 -3.39 7.54
CA ASP A 64 -3.98 -4.04 8.84
C ASP A 64 -2.51 -4.40 9.17
N ALA A 65 -1.63 -3.41 9.22
CA ALA A 65 -0.20 -3.65 9.35
C ALA A 65 0.16 -4.49 10.59
N ASP A 66 -0.55 -4.31 11.72
CA ASP A 66 -0.35 -5.11 12.93
C ASP A 66 -0.72 -6.58 12.74
N TYR A 67 -1.72 -6.91 11.91
CA TYR A 67 -2.03 -8.30 11.57
C TYR A 67 -0.82 -8.98 10.91
N TRP A 68 -0.24 -8.33 9.89
CA TRP A 68 0.98 -8.84 9.27
C TRP A 68 2.13 -8.85 10.28
N LEU A 69 2.20 -7.82 11.14
CA LEU A 69 3.00 -7.58 12.36
C LEU A 69 3.15 -8.76 13.32
N GLU A 70 2.05 -9.47 13.51
CA GLU A 70 1.90 -10.47 14.56
C GLU A 70 1.86 -11.90 14.00
N MET A 71 1.69 -12.05 12.68
CA MET A 71 1.65 -13.36 12.01
C MET A 71 2.98 -14.11 12.13
N ASP A 72 2.90 -15.43 12.32
CA ASP A 72 4.06 -16.29 12.58
C ASP A 72 4.96 -16.46 11.34
N GLU A 73 6.25 -16.73 11.57
CA GLU A 73 7.23 -16.91 10.48
C GLU A 73 6.86 -18.07 9.55
N GLU A 74 6.29 -19.15 10.10
CA GLU A 74 5.85 -20.31 9.32
C GLU A 74 4.72 -19.94 8.36
N GLU A 75 3.72 -19.20 8.83
CA GLU A 75 2.58 -18.72 8.02
C GLU A 75 3.02 -17.70 6.95
N ILE A 76 3.96 -16.83 7.31
CA ILE A 76 4.59 -15.89 6.36
C ILE A 76 5.34 -16.64 5.26
N ALA A 77 6.03 -17.73 5.60
CA ALA A 77 6.84 -18.48 4.67
C ALA A 77 6.02 -19.22 3.59
N GLU A 78 4.71 -19.43 3.81
CA GLU A 78 3.81 -20.14 2.89
C GLU A 78 3.61 -19.44 1.55
N SER A 79 3.80 -18.12 1.46
CA SER A 79 3.59 -17.36 0.23
C SER A 79 4.53 -16.16 0.12
N GLU A 80 5.06 -15.95 -1.09
CA GLU A 80 5.82 -14.73 -1.41
C GLU A 80 4.99 -13.46 -1.23
N GLU A 81 3.68 -13.52 -1.46
CA GLU A 81 2.78 -12.37 -1.25
C GLU A 81 2.73 -11.97 0.22
N ARG A 82 2.60 -12.94 1.14
CA ARG A 82 2.58 -12.69 2.59
C ARG A 82 3.90 -12.08 3.09
N LYS A 83 5.03 -12.55 2.56
CA LYS A 83 6.35 -11.96 2.84
C LYS A 83 6.40 -10.50 2.42
N ARG A 84 5.82 -10.15 1.27
CA ARG A 84 5.78 -8.77 0.78
C ARG A 84 4.85 -7.89 1.61
N TRP A 85 3.69 -8.40 2.02
CA TRP A 85 2.81 -7.71 2.96
C TRP A 85 3.51 -7.39 4.29
N ARG A 86 4.18 -8.38 4.88
CA ARG A 86 4.97 -8.21 6.10
C ARG A 86 6.10 -7.21 5.94
N MET A 87 6.83 -7.28 4.82
CA MET A 87 7.91 -6.34 4.53
C MET A 87 7.38 -4.90 4.44
N LEU A 88 6.27 -4.68 3.75
CA LEU A 88 5.64 -3.37 3.67
C LEU A 88 5.20 -2.86 5.05
N ALA A 89 4.59 -3.71 5.87
CA ALA A 89 4.16 -3.35 7.22
C ALA A 89 5.36 -2.95 8.10
N MET A 90 6.48 -3.69 8.00
CA MET A 90 7.71 -3.34 8.73
C MET A 90 8.25 -1.98 8.30
N GLN A 91 8.31 -1.71 6.99
CA GLN A 91 8.81 -0.44 6.45
C GLN A 91 7.90 0.74 6.81
N LEU A 92 6.59 0.55 6.80
CA LEU A 92 5.65 1.58 7.24
C LEU A 92 5.81 1.87 8.73
N LYS A 93 5.92 0.85 9.57
CA LYS A 93 6.14 1.01 11.01
C LYS A 93 7.41 1.78 11.33
N GLU A 94 8.51 1.44 10.65
CA GLU A 94 9.79 2.12 10.79
C GLU A 94 9.68 3.59 10.37
N LYS A 95 9.14 3.84 9.17
CA LYS A 95 9.01 5.21 8.64
C LYS A 95 8.09 6.08 9.49
N LEU A 96 7.02 5.54 10.06
CA LEU A 96 6.10 6.26 10.94
C LEU A 96 6.68 6.50 12.34
N ALA A 97 7.70 5.75 12.77
CA ALA A 97 8.37 5.97 14.05
C ALA A 97 9.39 7.13 14.00
N ASP A 98 9.84 7.52 12.80
CA ASP A 98 10.83 8.57 12.55
C ASP A 98 10.21 9.97 12.31
N GLU A 99 8.88 10.09 12.31
CA GLU A 99 8.12 11.33 12.08
C GLU A 99 7.72 12.04 13.39
#